data_AF-A0A0B5ILG3-F1
#
_entry.id   AF-A0A0B5ILG3-F1
#
_cell.length_a   1.000
_cell.length_b   1.000
_cell.length_c   1.000
_cell.angle_alpha   90.00
_cell.angle_beta   90.00
_cell.angle_gamma   90.00
#
_symmetry.space_group_name_H-M   'P 1'
#
loop_
_entity.id
_entity.type
_entity.pdbx_description
1 polymer ?
#
loop_
_entity_poly.entity_id
_entity_poly.type
_entity_poly.pdbx_seq_one_letter_code
_entity_poly.pdbx_strand_id
1 'polypeptide(L)'
;MDKLLSFTAGRPSTGKKPLPDDASTEEWTGQLRRTVREIEMREQDPELVARARYRLYADPQLLRCRHADSPGLLQLLEIVESRGPAVDVVLRQPLDAS
;
A
#
# COMPACT_ATOMS: atom_id res chain seq x y z
N MET A 1 7.86 -17.67 29.98
CA MET A 1 8.87 -17.35 28.94
C MET A 1 8.14 -16.56 27.88
N ASP A 2 7.94 -15.28 28.14
CA ASP A 2 7.13 -14.39 27.31
C ASP A 2 8.01 -13.77 26.25
N LYS A 3 8.02 -14.39 25.07
CA LYS A 3 8.61 -13.79 23.88
C LYS A 3 7.65 -12.70 23.38
N LEU A 4 7.78 -11.51 23.98
CA LEU A 4 7.34 -10.24 23.39
C LEU A 4 8.13 -10.03 22.09
N LEU A 5 7.66 -10.66 21.02
CA LEU A 5 8.10 -10.33 19.68
C LEU A 5 7.49 -8.98 19.32
N SER A 6 8.28 -7.93 19.58
CA SER A 6 8.15 -6.62 18.99
C SER A 6 8.25 -6.73 17.46
N PHE A 7 7.18 -7.16 16.81
CA PHE A 7 7.03 -7.10 15.36
C PHE A 7 6.65 -5.68 14.95
N THR A 8 7.61 -4.78 14.93
CA THR A 8 7.56 -3.59 14.09
C THR A 8 7.97 -3.98 12.67
N ALA A 9 7.13 -4.80 12.02
CA ALA A 9 7.14 -4.94 10.57
C ALA A 9 6.29 -3.79 10.00
N GLY A 10 6.81 -3.13 8.97
CA GLY A 10 6.39 -1.79 8.54
C GLY A 10 4.88 -1.63 8.32
N ARG A 11 4.22 -0.95 9.26
CA ARG A 11 2.90 -0.35 9.06
C ARG A 11 3.07 0.97 8.32
N PRO A 12 2.37 1.21 7.20
CA PRO A 12 2.14 2.57 6.71
C PRO A 12 1.16 3.33 7.61
N SER A 13 0.48 2.64 8.54
CA SER A 13 -0.54 3.23 9.41
C SER A 13 0.00 3.86 10.70
N THR A 14 1.31 3.93 10.91
CA THR A 14 1.91 4.62 12.07
C THR A 14 2.77 5.80 11.60
N GLY A 15 2.12 6.92 11.26
CA GLY A 15 2.74 8.25 11.27
C GLY A 15 3.50 8.72 10.03
N LYS A 16 3.54 7.95 8.94
CA LYS A 16 4.07 8.47 7.66
C LYS A 16 2.97 9.21 6.90
N LYS A 17 3.26 10.45 6.48
CA LYS A 17 2.37 11.23 5.62
C LYS A 17 2.14 10.47 4.31
N PRO A 18 0.95 10.56 3.69
CA PRO A 18 0.75 10.16 2.31
C PRO A 18 1.85 10.73 1.42
N LEU A 19 2.21 9.99 0.37
CA LEU A 19 3.04 10.61 -0.68
C LEU A 19 2.25 11.79 -1.26
N PRO A 20 2.92 12.92 -1.52
CA PRO A 20 2.27 14.03 -2.21
C PRO A 20 1.90 13.59 -3.63
N ASP A 21 0.90 14.25 -4.19
CA ASP A 21 0.39 13.96 -5.53
C ASP A 21 1.47 14.03 -6.62
N ASP A 22 2.47 14.89 -6.44
CA ASP A 22 3.59 15.13 -7.36
C ASP A 22 4.85 14.29 -7.06
N ALA A 23 4.75 13.30 -6.16
CA ALA A 23 5.85 12.38 -5.90
C ALA A 23 6.30 11.66 -7.18
N SER A 24 7.60 11.33 -7.22
CA SER A 24 8.24 10.72 -8.38
C SER A 24 7.73 9.31 -8.66
N THR A 25 7.93 8.84 -9.91
CA THR A 25 7.65 7.45 -10.31
C THR A 25 8.37 6.43 -9.41
N GLU A 26 9.60 6.72 -8.99
CA GLU A 26 10.38 5.84 -8.11
C GLU A 26 9.75 5.72 -6.71
N GLU A 27 9.33 6.84 -6.13
CA GLU A 27 8.67 6.86 -4.82
C GLU A 27 7.37 6.07 -4.84
N TRP A 28 6.54 6.29 -5.86
CA TRP A 28 5.29 5.54 -6.05
C TRP A 28 5.53 4.05 -6.30
N THR A 29 6.52 3.70 -7.12
CA THR A 29 6.91 2.30 -7.35
C THR A 29 7.35 1.64 -6.05
N GLY A 30 8.18 2.32 -5.25
CA GLY A 30 8.64 1.82 -3.96
C GLY A 30 7.50 1.63 -2.95
N GLN A 31 6.51 2.51 -2.95
CA GLN A 31 5.32 2.41 -2.10
C GLN A 31 4.40 1.26 -2.54
N LEU A 32 4.16 1.10 -3.85
CA LEU A 32 3.33 0.04 -4.40
C LEU A 32 3.98 -1.34 -4.21
N ARG A 33 5.29 -1.48 -4.43
CA ARG A 33 6.02 -2.75 -4.14
C ARG A 33 5.88 -3.19 -2.69
N ARG A 34 5.99 -2.24 -1.75
CA ARG A 34 5.76 -2.53 -0.32
C ARG A 34 4.33 -2.96 -0.03
N THR A 35 3.36 -2.39 -0.75
CA THR A 35 1.95 -2.74 -0.62
C THR A 35 1.67 -4.13 -1.19
N VAL A 36 2.22 -4.47 -2.36
CA VAL A 36 2.13 -5.82 -2.94
C VAL A 36 2.74 -6.88 -2.02
N ARG A 37 3.91 -6.59 -1.43
CA ARG A 37 4.52 -7.50 -0.45
C ARG A 37 3.64 -7.72 0.78
N GLU A 38 2.95 -6.68 1.26
CA GLU A 38 1.98 -6.83 2.34
C GLU A 38 0.83 -7.76 1.93
N ILE A 39 0.30 -7.60 0.71
CA ILE A 39 -0.75 -8.49 0.17
C ILE A 39 -0.26 -9.94 0.18
N GLU A 40 0.92 -10.20 -0.38
CA GLU A 40 1.50 -11.55 -0.44
C GLU A 40 1.69 -12.17 0.95
N MET A 41 2.17 -11.40 1.92
CA MET A 41 2.33 -11.90 3.30
C MET A 41 0.98 -12.26 3.95
N ARG A 42 -0.05 -11.44 3.71
CA ARG A 42 -1.40 -11.67 4.25
C ARG A 42 -2.12 -12.83 3.60
N GLU A 43 -1.91 -13.04 2.30
CA GLU A 43 -2.45 -14.20 1.59
C GLU A 43 -1.81 -15.51 2.07
N GLN A 44 -0.51 -15.48 2.41
CA GLN A 44 0.22 -16.67 2.90
C GLN A 44 -0.14 -17.04 4.34
N ASP A 45 -0.33 -16.04 5.21
CA ASP A 45 -0.64 -16.27 6.63
C ASP A 45 -1.63 -15.22 7.15
N PRO A 46 -2.95 -15.44 6.97
CA PRO A 46 -3.97 -14.49 7.41
C PRO A 46 -4.04 -14.33 8.94
N GLU A 47 -3.58 -15.34 9.71
CA GLU A 47 -3.62 -15.33 11.17
C GLU A 47 -2.48 -14.49 11.77
N LEU A 48 -1.31 -14.47 11.15
CA LEU A 48 -0.17 -13.63 11.58
C LEU A 48 -0.40 -12.13 11.37
N VAL A 49 -1.22 -11.74 10.38
CA VAL A 49 -1.42 -10.34 9.99
C VAL A 49 -2.75 -9.76 10.50
N ALA A 50 -3.55 -10.57 11.20
CA ALA A 50 -4.77 -10.14 11.85
C ALA A 50 -4.46 -9.13 12.97
N ARG A 51 -4.54 -7.82 12.66
CA ARG A 51 -4.76 -6.75 13.67
C ARG A 51 -5.16 -5.38 13.12
N ALA A 52 -4.95 -5.06 11.84
CA ALA A 52 -5.44 -3.80 11.27
C ALA A 52 -5.48 -3.80 9.74
N ARG A 53 -6.49 -3.09 9.19
CA ARG A 53 -6.57 -2.73 7.78
C ARG A 53 -5.34 -1.89 7.36
N TYR A 54 -4.66 -2.32 6.30
CA TYR A 54 -3.59 -1.56 5.66
C TYR A 54 -4.21 -0.53 4.72
N ARG A 55 -3.86 0.74 4.87
CA ARG A 55 -4.37 1.82 4.03
C ARG A 55 -3.21 2.41 3.24
N LEU A 56 -3.27 2.32 1.92
CA LEU A 56 -2.42 3.08 1.03
C LEU A 56 -3.19 4.34 0.61
N TYR A 57 -2.68 5.51 1.00
CA TYR A 57 -3.26 6.78 0.56
C TYR A 57 -2.74 7.14 -0.82
N ALA A 58 -3.60 7.05 -1.82
CA ALA A 58 -3.31 7.33 -3.22
C ALA A 58 -4.64 7.57 -3.97
N ASP A 59 -4.60 8.43 -4.99
CA ASP A 59 -5.65 8.50 -5.99
C ASP A 59 -5.25 7.64 -7.22
N PRO A 60 -5.92 6.50 -7.46
CA PRO A 60 -5.57 5.62 -8.57
C PRO A 60 -5.77 6.24 -9.95
N GLN A 61 -6.70 7.19 -10.11
CA GLN A 61 -6.86 7.88 -11.39
C GLN A 61 -5.73 8.87 -11.62
N LEU A 62 -5.36 9.64 -10.59
CA LEU A 62 -4.21 10.54 -10.67
C LEU A 62 -2.91 9.79 -11.02
N LEU A 63 -2.69 8.63 -10.39
CA LEU A 63 -1.52 7.79 -10.68
C LEU A 63 -1.49 7.32 -12.14
N ARG A 64 -2.64 6.86 -12.67
CA ARG A 64 -2.75 6.46 -14.08
C ARG A 64 -2.49 7.63 -15.02
N CYS A 65 -2.98 8.82 -14.70
CA CYS A 65 -2.76 10.02 -15.51
C CYS A 65 -1.31 10.49 -15.50
N ARG A 66 -0.68 10.57 -14.32
CA ARG A 66 0.68 11.10 -14.16
C ARG A 66 1.78 10.14 -14.59
N HIS A 67 1.55 8.84 -14.43
CA HIS A 67 2.54 7.80 -14.70
C HIS A 67 2.11 6.88 -15.84
N ALA A 68 1.38 7.42 -16.83
CA ALA A 68 0.89 6.68 -17.99
C ALA A 68 2.02 5.93 -18.74
N ASP A 69 3.21 6.52 -18.77
CA ASP A 69 4.40 5.97 -19.44
C ASP A 69 5.20 4.98 -18.55
N SER A 70 4.67 4.63 -17.38
CA SER A 70 5.34 3.74 -16.42
C SER A 70 4.56 2.43 -16.24
N PRO A 71 4.60 1.50 -17.22
CA PRO A 71 3.78 0.29 -17.19
C PRO A 71 4.05 -0.59 -15.96
N GLY A 72 5.28 -0.64 -15.47
CA GLY A 72 5.61 -1.37 -14.24
C GLY A 72 4.95 -0.78 -12.98
N LEU A 73 4.77 0.54 -12.91
CA LEU A 73 4.03 1.18 -11.82
C LEU A 73 2.54 0.85 -11.92
N LEU A 74 1.97 0.97 -13.13
CA LEU A 74 0.55 0.70 -13.37
C LEU A 74 0.19 -0.78 -13.10
N GLN A 75 1.08 -1.71 -13.44
CA GLN A 75 0.91 -3.13 -13.10
C GLN A 75 0.88 -3.35 -11.58
N LEU A 76 1.74 -2.69 -10.82
CA LEU A 76 1.71 -2.79 -9.36
C LEU A 76 0.43 -2.19 -8.77
N LEU A 77 -0.07 -1.08 -9.34
CA LEU A 77 -1.34 -0.48 -8.94
C LEU A 77 -2.51 -1.45 -9.18
N GLU A 78 -2.55 -2.10 -10.34
CA GLU A 78 -3.58 -3.09 -10.68
C GLU A 78 -3.56 -4.31 -9.74
N ILE A 79 -2.36 -4.79 -9.35
CA ILE A 79 -2.22 -5.86 -8.36
C ILE A 79 -2.82 -5.43 -7.01
N VAL A 80 -2.54 -4.20 -6.57
CA VAL A 80 -3.09 -3.68 -5.32
C VAL A 80 -4.61 -3.54 -5.38
N GLU A 81 -5.16 -3.05 -6.48
CA GLU A 81 -6.62 -2.91 -6.68
C GLU A 81 -7.35 -4.26 -6.72
N SER A 82 -6.75 -5.25 -7.39
CA SER A 82 -7.37 -6.57 -7.60
C SER A 82 -7.29 -7.49 -6.38
N ARG A 83 -6.13 -7.54 -5.72
CA ARG A 83 -5.86 -8.49 -4.62
C ARG A 83 -5.99 -7.87 -3.24
N GLY A 84 -5.73 -6.57 -3.11
CA GLY A 84 -5.68 -5.89 -1.82
C GLY A 84 -6.97 -6.03 -0.98
N PRO A 85 -8.17 -5.81 -1.54
CA PRO A 85 -9.42 -5.84 -0.78
C PRO A 85 -9.69 -7.18 -0.09
N ALA A 86 -9.25 -8.30 -0.67
CA ALA A 86 -9.44 -9.64 -0.12
C ALA A 86 -8.68 -9.86 1.20
N VAL A 87 -7.65 -9.05 1.46
CA VAL A 87 -6.77 -9.15 2.64
C VAL A 87 -6.70 -7.84 3.45
N ASP A 88 -7.75 -7.02 3.37
CA ASP A 88 -7.84 -5.72 4.07
C ASP A 88 -6.68 -4.75 3.76
N VAL A 89 -6.18 -4.78 2.54
CA VAL A 89 -5.31 -3.75 1.97
C VAL A 89 -6.17 -2.88 1.05
N VAL A 90 -6.36 -1.61 1.42
CA VAL A 90 -7.25 -0.70 0.67
C VAL A 90 -6.51 0.53 0.18
N LEU A 91 -6.86 0.95 -1.03
CA LEU A 91 -6.55 2.28 -1.54
C LEU A 91 -7.54 3.28 -0.96
N ARG A 92 -7.05 4.42 -0.51
CA ARG A 92 -7.85 5.53 0.01
C ARG A 92 -7.34 6.80 -0.64
N GLN A 93 -8.22 7.66 -1.14
CA GLN A 93 -7.80 9.02 -1.42
C GLN A 93 -7.38 9.69 -0.09
N PRO A 94 -6.34 10.55 -0.08
CA PRO A 94 -6.06 11.41 1.05
C PRO A 94 -7.34 12.15 1.46
N LEU A 95 -7.66 12.14 2.76
CA LEU A 95 -8.69 13.04 3.26
C LEU A 95 -8.08 14.44 3.18
N ASP A 96 -8.73 15.33 2.43
CA ASP A 96 -8.38 16.72 2.13
C ASP A 96 -7.65 16.98 0.80
N ALA A 97 -8.44 16.99 -0.28
CA ALA A 97 -8.36 18.00 -1.35
C ALA A 97 -9.77 18.60 -1.52
N SER A 98 -10.21 19.38 -0.54
CA SER A 98 -11.35 20.30 -0.64
C SER A 98 -10.90 21.69 -0.24
#